data_AF-A0A0H5D4A6-F1
#
_entry.id   AF-A0A0H5D4A6-F1
#
_cell.length_a   1.000
_cell.length_b   1.000
_cell.length_c   1.000
_cell.angle_alpha   90.00
_cell.angle_beta   90.00
_cell.angle_gamma   90.00
#
_symmetry.space_group_name_H-M   'P 1'
#
loop_
_entity.id
_entity.type
_entity.pdbx_description
1 polymer ?
#
loop_
_entity_poly.entity_id
_entity_poly.type
_entity_poly.pdbx_seq_one_letter_code
_entity_poly.pdbx_strand_id
1 'polypeptide(L)'
;MSRAIEECGELLQVFGKVIGAGGATSHWDGTDLRERLTEELGDVIAALNFFVAANNLPGSTIADRAAEKFAQYEQWHAQADTD
;
A
#
# COMPACT_ATOMS: atom_id res chain seq x y z
N MET A 1 -0.14 -16.29 5.10
CA MET A 1 0.48 -15.35 6.06
C MET A 1 1.89 -14.96 5.65
N SER A 2 2.80 -15.90 5.35
CA SER A 2 4.20 -15.58 4.96
C SER A 2 4.32 -14.57 3.81
N ARG A 3 3.65 -14.80 2.67
CA ARG A 3 3.68 -13.85 1.54
C ARG A 3 3.18 -12.46 1.91
N ALA A 4 2.04 -12.37 2.61
CA ALA A 4 1.52 -11.07 3.05
C ALA A 4 2.51 -10.30 3.95
N ILE A 5 3.32 -11.00 4.75
CA ILE A 5 4.38 -10.37 5.57
C ILE A 5 5.55 -9.94 4.67
N GLU A 6 5.96 -10.77 3.73
CA GLU A 6 7.03 -10.50 2.76
C GLU A 6 6.72 -9.26 1.93
N GLU A 7 5.58 -9.22 1.23
CA GLU A 7 5.23 -8.07 0.35
C GLU A 7 5.05 -6.77 1.15
N CYS A 8 4.50 -6.85 2.37
CA CYS A 8 4.43 -5.67 3.24
C CYS A 8 5.84 -5.15 3.58
N GLY A 9 6.80 -6.05 3.81
CA GLY A 9 8.19 -5.71 4.05
C GLY A 9 8.86 -5.05 2.84
N GLU A 10 8.59 -5.54 1.63
CA GLU A 10 9.12 -4.97 0.39
C GLU A 10 8.50 -3.59 0.10
N LEU A 11 7.19 -3.43 0.26
CA LEU A 11 6.51 -2.13 0.16
C LEU A 11 7.06 -1.11 1.16
N LEU A 12 7.30 -1.51 2.42
CA LEU A 12 7.91 -0.63 3.43
C LEU A 12 9.32 -0.16 3.03
N GLN A 13 10.12 -1.04 2.41
CA GLN A 13 11.44 -0.65 1.91
C GLN A 13 11.34 0.40 0.80
N VAL A 14 10.38 0.25 -0.13
CA VAL A 14 10.16 1.23 -1.19
C VAL A 14 9.66 2.55 -0.64
N PHE A 15 8.73 2.56 0.34
CA PHE A 15 8.34 3.79 1.04
C PHE A 15 9.52 4.49 1.71
N GLY A 16 10.41 3.74 2.36
CA GLY A 16 11.64 4.29 2.93
C GLY A 16 12.52 5.00 1.89
N LYS A 17 12.66 4.42 0.69
CA LYS A 17 13.41 5.03 -0.42
C LYS A 17 12.75 6.33 -0.91
N VAL A 18 11.42 6.33 -1.05
CA VAL A 18 10.66 7.52 -1.49
C VAL A 18 10.76 8.66 -0.48
N ILE A 19 10.66 8.35 0.82
CA ILE A 19 10.86 9.34 1.89
C ILE A 19 12.29 9.87 1.85
N GLY A 20 13.29 9.00 1.73
CA GLY A 20 14.70 9.38 1.61
C GLY A 20 15.00 10.23 0.38
N ALA A 21 14.21 10.10 -0.69
CA ALA A 21 14.27 10.92 -1.90
C ALA A 21 13.50 12.25 -1.79
N GLY A 22 12.96 12.61 -0.62
CA GLY A 22 12.17 13.83 -0.44
C GLY A 22 10.84 13.81 -1.22
N GLY A 23 10.27 12.63 -1.46
CA GLY A 23 9.04 12.46 -2.24
C GLY A 23 9.25 12.42 -3.76
N ALA A 24 10.49 12.56 -4.25
CA ALA A 24 10.78 12.38 -5.66
C ALA A 24 10.67 10.89 -6.05
N THR A 25 9.76 10.55 -6.96
CA THR A 25 9.60 9.18 -7.47
C THR A 25 10.61 8.82 -8.55
N SER A 26 11.35 9.80 -9.09
CA SER A 26 12.51 9.57 -9.95
C SER A 26 13.77 9.61 -9.09
N HIS A 27 14.39 8.45 -8.81
CA HIS A 27 15.66 8.42 -8.11
C HIS A 27 16.83 8.49 -9.10
N TRP A 28 17.88 9.21 -8.73
CA TRP A 28 19.05 9.48 -9.57
C TRP A 28 19.93 8.25 -9.85
N ASP A 29 19.63 7.11 -9.21
CA ASP A 29 20.35 5.83 -9.35
C ASP A 29 19.83 4.93 -10.50
N GLY A 30 18.79 5.37 -11.23
CA GLY A 30 18.18 4.63 -12.32
C GLY A 30 16.99 3.76 -11.92
N THR A 31 16.62 3.72 -10.64
CA THR A 31 15.41 3.04 -10.17
C THR A 31 14.19 3.93 -10.39
N ASP A 32 13.22 3.48 -11.18
CA ASP A 32 11.90 4.10 -11.22
C ASP A 32 11.13 3.67 -9.95
N LEU A 33 11.16 4.52 -8.91
CA LEU A 33 10.47 4.23 -7.66
C LEU A 33 8.95 4.20 -7.85
N ARG A 34 8.40 4.84 -8.90
CA ARG A 34 6.97 4.73 -9.22
C ARG A 34 6.64 3.35 -9.76
N GLU A 35 7.47 2.79 -10.64
CA GLU A 35 7.30 1.41 -11.12
C GLU A 35 7.36 0.43 -9.96
N ARG A 36 8.42 0.50 -9.14
CA ARG A 36 8.56 -0.36 -7.95
C ARG A 36 7.40 -0.19 -6.97
N LEU A 37 6.98 1.04 -6.66
CA LEU A 37 5.79 1.27 -5.82
C LEU A 37 4.55 0.57 -6.39
N THR A 38 4.36 0.63 -7.71
CA THR A 38 3.21 0.01 -8.38
C THR A 38 3.24 -1.51 -8.24
N GLU A 39 4.41 -2.12 -8.44
CA GLU A 39 4.61 -3.56 -8.28
C GLU A 39 4.35 -4.00 -6.83
N GLU A 40 5.02 -3.39 -5.85
CA GLU A 40 4.88 -3.80 -4.45
C GLU A 40 3.46 -3.58 -3.90
N LEU A 41 2.76 -2.52 -4.32
CA LEU A 41 1.35 -2.32 -3.98
C LEU A 41 0.46 -3.44 -4.57
N GLY A 42 0.72 -3.84 -5.82
CA GLY A 42 0.03 -4.93 -6.47
C GLY A 42 0.25 -6.27 -5.76
N ASP A 43 1.49 -6.55 -5.38
CA ASP A 43 1.87 -7.78 -4.69
C ASP A 43 1.23 -7.87 -3.29
N VAL A 44 1.21 -6.77 -2.53
CA VAL A 44 0.48 -6.70 -1.25
C VAL A 44 -1.02 -7.00 -1.44
N ILE A 45 -1.67 -6.38 -2.43
CA ILE A 45 -3.09 -6.62 -2.72
C ILE A 45 -3.32 -8.10 -3.07
N ALA A 46 -2.49 -8.68 -3.93
CA ALA A 46 -2.60 -10.08 -4.33
C ALA A 46 -2.40 -11.03 -3.13
N ALA A 47 -1.39 -10.78 -2.30
CA ALA A 47 -1.10 -11.59 -1.11
C ALA A 47 -2.22 -11.53 -0.07
N LEU A 48 -2.84 -10.35 0.14
CA LEU A 48 -3.98 -10.19 1.04
C LEU A 48 -5.23 -10.89 0.50
N ASN A 49 -5.55 -10.73 -0.79
CA ASN A 49 -6.68 -11.39 -1.42
C ASN A 49 -6.54 -12.92 -1.37
N PHE A 50 -5.34 -13.44 -1.67
CA PHE A 50 -5.05 -14.86 -1.53
C PHE A 50 -5.22 -15.33 -0.09
N PHE A 51 -4.73 -14.56 0.89
CA PHE A 51 -4.86 -14.90 2.31
C PHE A 51 -6.33 -14.98 2.76
N VAL A 52 -7.16 -14.01 2.36
CA VAL A 52 -8.60 -14.01 2.64
C VAL A 52 -9.27 -15.24 2.05
N ALA A 53 -9.01 -15.53 0.77
CA ALA A 53 -9.58 -16.68 0.08
C ALA A 53 -9.14 -18.02 0.69
N ALA A 54 -7.84 -18.19 0.95
CA ALA A 54 -7.27 -19.42 1.49
C ALA A 54 -7.75 -19.75 2.91
N ASN A 55 -8.21 -18.74 3.67
CA ASN A 55 -8.68 -18.91 5.04
C ASN A 55 -10.21 -18.75 5.17
N ASN A 56 -10.93 -18.65 4.05
CA ASN A 56 -12.38 -18.47 4.01
C ASN A 56 -12.88 -17.33 4.92
N LEU A 57 -12.13 -16.21 4.92
CA LEU A 57 -12.48 -15.02 5.68
C LEU A 57 -13.61 -14.25 4.98
N PRO A 58 -14.41 -13.45 5.72
CA PRO A 58 -15.54 -12.71 5.15
C PRO A 58 -15.06 -11.55 4.27
N GLY A 59 -14.77 -11.83 2.99
CA GLY A 59 -14.18 -10.88 2.06
C GLY A 59 -15.00 -9.60 1.87
N SER A 60 -16.33 -9.69 1.84
CA SER A 60 -17.21 -8.51 1.77
C SER A 60 -17.06 -7.61 2.98
N THR A 61 -17.08 -8.16 4.20
CA THR A 61 -16.89 -7.39 5.44
C THR A 61 -15.51 -6.72 5.50
N ILE A 62 -14.47 -7.38 5.00
CA ILE A 62 -13.12 -6.80 4.93
C ILE A 62 -13.09 -5.65 3.91
N ALA A 63 -13.73 -5.82 2.75
CA ALA A 63 -13.82 -4.77 1.73
C ALA A 63 -14.62 -3.55 2.22
N ASP A 64 -15.76 -3.77 2.88
CA ASP A 64 -16.56 -2.71 3.50
C ASP A 64 -15.71 -1.90 4.48
N ARG A 65 -14.95 -2.61 5.34
CA ARG A 65 -14.05 -1.98 6.31
C ARG A 65 -12.93 -1.18 5.65
N ALA A 66 -12.36 -1.69 4.55
CA ALA A 66 -11.33 -0.99 3.78
C ALA A 66 -11.88 0.31 3.15
N ALA A 67 -13.10 0.27 2.62
CA ALA A 67 -13.77 1.43 2.03
C ALA A 67 -14.08 2.52 3.08
N GLU A 68 -14.58 2.14 4.26
CA GLU A 68 -14.76 3.07 5.38
C GLU A 68 -13.46 3.78 5.76
N LYS A 69 -12.35 3.03 5.81
CA LYS A 69 -11.04 3.58 6.15
C LYS A 69 -10.50 4.49 5.07
N PHE A 70 -10.68 4.14 3.81
CA PHE A 70 -10.32 5.00 2.69
C PHE A 70 -11.04 6.35 2.76
N ALA A 71 -12.36 6.36 2.94
CA ALA A 71 -13.15 7.58 3.08
C ALA A 71 -12.69 8.44 4.28
N GLN A 72 -12.31 7.80 5.40
CA GLN A 72 -11.72 8.50 6.54
C GLN A 72 -10.38 9.16 6.20
N TYR A 73 -9.52 8.50 5.44
CA TYR A 73 -8.23 9.08 5.02
C TYR A 73 -8.41 10.25 4.06
N GLU A 74 -9.35 10.18 3.13
CA GLU A 74 -9.71 11.30 2.25
C GLU A 74 -10.19 12.52 3.05
N GLN A 75 -11.03 12.31 4.06
CA GLN A 75 -11.50 13.38 4.93
C GLN A 75 -10.36 14.06 5.68
N TRP A 76 -9.41 13.29 6.21
CA TRP A 76 -8.25 13.83 6.92
C TRP A 76 -7.33 14.62 6.01
N HIS A 77 -7.13 14.15 4.77
CA HIS A 77 -6.34 14.88 3.78
C HIS A 77 -6.99 16.22 3.42
N ALA A 78 -8.29 16.24 3.16
CA ALA A 78 -9.01 17.47 2.81
C ALA A 78 -8.98 18.52 3.95
N GLN A 79 -9.01 18.08 5.21
CA GLN A 79 -8.90 18.96 6.37
C GLN A 79 -7.47 19.52 6.52
N ALA A 80 -6.44 18.69 6.32
CA ALA A 80 -5.05 19.11 6.42
C ALA A 80 -4.63 20.14 5.36
N ASP A 81 -5.28 20.15 4.19
CA ASP A 81 -5.03 21.15 3.13
C ASP A 81 -5.73 22.50 3.39
N THR A 82 -6.59 22.61 4.41
CA THR A 82 -7.37 23.82 4.72
C THR A 82 -6.78 24.63 5.90
N ASP A 83 -5.81 24.07 6.63
CA ASP A 83 -5.09 24.69 7.77
C ASP A 83 -3.69 25.17 7.37
#